data_AF-A0A8D2KA64-F1
#
_entry.id   AF-A0A8D2KA64-F1
#
_cell.length_a   1.000
_cell.length_b   1.000
_cell.length_c   1.000
_cell.angle_alpha   90.00
_cell.angle_beta   90.00
_cell.angle_gamma   90.00
#
_symmetry.space_group_name_H-M   'P 1'
#
loop_
_entity.id
_entity.type
_entity.pdbx_description
1 polymer ?
#
loop_
_entity_poly.entity_id
_entity_poly.type
_entity_poly.pdbx_seq_one_letter_code
_entity_poly.pdbx_strand_id
1 'polypeptide(L)'
;MEVLPCSRVAHIERTRKPYNNDIDYYAKRNALRAAEVWMDDFKSHVYMAWNIPMTNPGVDFGDVSERLALRQRLKCRSFKWYLENVYPEMRIYNNTLTYGEVRNSKASGYCLDQGAEDGDRAILYPCHGMSSQLVRYSADGLLQLGPLGSTAFLPDSKCLVDDGRGRTPTLRKCEDVARPTQRLWDFTQSGPIVSRATGRCLEVEMSKDANFGLRLVVQRCSGQKWMIRNWIKHARH
;
A
#
# COMPACT_ATOMS: atom_id res chain seq x y z
N MET A 1 -22.57 -11.71 13.64
CA MET A 1 -22.54 -12.35 12.30
C MET A 1 -22.08 -13.76 12.55
N GLU A 2 -22.78 -14.76 12.01
CA GLU A 2 -22.46 -16.16 12.22
C GLU A 2 -22.51 -16.91 10.88
N VAL A 3 -21.61 -17.87 10.69
CA VAL A 3 -21.66 -18.82 9.57
C VAL A 3 -22.08 -20.16 10.17
N LEU A 4 -23.22 -20.69 9.74
CA LEU A 4 -23.77 -21.94 10.26
C LEU A 4 -23.26 -23.14 9.45
N PRO A 5 -22.37 -24.00 10.00
CA PRO A 5 -21.75 -25.09 9.23
C PRO A 5 -22.76 -26.14 8.72
N CYS A 6 -23.93 -26.23 9.36
CA CYS A 6 -25.01 -27.14 9.00
C CYS A 6 -25.86 -26.64 7.83
N SER A 7 -25.85 -25.33 7.53
CA SER A 7 -26.57 -24.76 6.39
C SER A 7 -25.61 -24.60 5.21
N ARG A 8 -25.85 -25.35 4.13
CA ARG A 8 -24.93 -25.42 2.99
C ARG A 8 -25.64 -24.99 1.71
N VAL A 9 -25.11 -23.95 1.08
CA VAL A 9 -25.55 -23.47 -0.22
C VAL A 9 -24.33 -23.41 -1.13
N ALA A 10 -24.40 -24.08 -2.28
CA ALA A 10 -23.33 -24.02 -3.27
C ALA A 10 -23.42 -22.71 -4.08
N HIS A 11 -22.29 -22.02 -4.24
CA HIS A 11 -22.17 -20.83 -5.06
C HIS A 11 -21.25 -21.12 -6.25
N ILE A 12 -21.72 -20.83 -7.47
CA ILE A 12 -20.90 -20.91 -8.68
C ILE A 12 -20.23 -19.54 -8.87
N GLU A 13 -18.95 -19.45 -8.51
CA GLU A 13 -18.16 -18.24 -8.74
C GLU A 13 -17.92 -18.03 -10.24
N ARG A 14 -18.18 -16.80 -10.70
CA ARG A 14 -18.01 -16.43 -12.10
C ARG A 14 -16.66 -15.75 -12.28
N THR A 15 -15.95 -16.14 -13.34
CA THR A 15 -14.70 -15.49 -13.76
C THR A 15 -14.90 -14.06 -14.27
N ARG A 16 -16.11 -13.72 -14.76
CA ARG A 16 -16.48 -12.38 -15.25
C ARG A 16 -17.91 -12.04 -14.86
N LYS A 17 -18.21 -10.76 -14.61
CA LYS A 17 -19.60 -10.31 -14.40
C LYS A 17 -20.22 -9.93 -15.75
N PRO A 18 -21.32 -10.57 -16.18
CA PRO A 18 -21.85 -10.40 -17.54
C PRO A 18 -22.70 -9.14 -17.75
N TYR A 19 -23.00 -8.40 -16.68
CA TYR A 19 -24.00 -7.31 -16.70
C TYR A 19 -23.39 -5.91 -16.63
N ASN A 20 -22.08 -5.78 -16.41
CA ASN A 20 -21.42 -4.48 -16.33
C ASN A 20 -19.95 -4.61 -16.69
N ASN A 21 -19.47 -3.76 -17.59
CA ASN A 21 -18.09 -3.73 -18.03
C ASN A 21 -17.20 -2.85 -17.12
N ASP A 22 -17.79 -1.98 -16.30
CA ASP A 22 -17.08 -1.06 -15.40
C ASP A 22 -17.22 -1.45 -13.92
N ILE A 23 -16.94 -2.71 -13.63
CA ILE A 23 -17.07 -3.27 -12.27
C ILE A 23 -16.11 -2.55 -11.31
N ASP A 24 -14.94 -2.15 -11.79
CA ASP A 24 -13.90 -1.52 -10.98
C ASP A 24 -14.35 -0.17 -10.41
N TYR A 25 -14.96 0.71 -11.24
CA TYR A 25 -15.49 1.98 -10.75
C TYR A 25 -16.55 1.78 -9.66
N TYR A 26 -17.54 0.91 -9.90
CA TYR A 26 -18.61 0.67 -8.93
C TYR A 26 -18.11 -0.02 -7.66
N ALA A 27 -17.14 -0.93 -7.76
CA ALA A 27 -16.52 -1.56 -6.61
C ALA A 27 -15.81 -0.51 -5.74
N LYS A 28 -14.98 0.36 -6.35
CA LYS A 28 -14.32 1.47 -5.65
C LYS A 28 -15.34 2.42 -5.03
N ARG A 29 -16.33 2.88 -5.81
CA ARG A 29 -17.40 3.75 -5.32
C ARG A 29 -18.10 3.17 -4.09
N ASN A 30 -18.54 1.91 -4.15
CA ASN A 30 -19.27 1.28 -3.06
C ASN A 30 -18.39 1.04 -1.83
N ALA A 31 -17.11 0.65 -2.03
CA ALA A 31 -16.14 0.52 -0.95
C ALA A 31 -15.89 1.85 -0.24
N LEU A 32 -15.72 2.96 -1.00
CA LEU A 32 -15.56 4.29 -0.42
C LEU A 32 -16.79 4.74 0.36
N ARG A 33 -18.01 4.48 -0.14
CA ARG A 33 -19.26 4.76 0.59
C ARG A 33 -19.30 4.04 1.93
N ALA A 34 -18.92 2.76 1.96
CA ALA A 34 -18.88 1.99 3.20
C ALA A 34 -17.81 2.53 4.15
N ALA A 35 -16.61 2.85 3.63
CA ALA A 35 -15.51 3.39 4.41
C ALA A 35 -15.86 4.72 5.07
N GLU A 36 -16.44 5.65 4.31
CA GLU A 36 -16.83 6.99 4.79
C GLU A 36 -17.94 6.95 5.84
N VAL A 37 -18.82 5.94 5.81
CA VAL A 37 -19.90 5.82 6.79
C VAL A 37 -19.46 5.07 8.04
N TRP A 38 -18.69 3.99 7.90
CA TRP A 38 -18.52 2.99 8.96
C TRP A 38 -17.10 2.87 9.51
N MET A 39 -16.06 3.30 8.79
CA MET A 39 -14.68 2.97 9.13
C MET A 39 -13.92 4.06 9.90
N ASP A 40 -14.56 5.18 10.23
CA ASP A 40 -13.92 6.29 10.97
C ASP A 40 -12.55 6.66 10.36
N ASP A 41 -11.50 6.80 11.17
CA ASP A 41 -10.12 7.08 10.70
C ASP A 41 -9.47 5.91 9.94
N PHE A 42 -9.99 4.69 10.12
CA PHE A 42 -9.52 3.49 9.43
C PHE A 42 -9.95 3.45 7.96
N LYS A 43 -10.82 4.37 7.51
CA LYS A 43 -11.15 4.51 6.08
C LYS A 43 -9.92 4.64 5.21
N SER A 44 -8.86 5.28 5.73
CA SER A 44 -7.53 5.36 5.13
C SER A 44 -7.01 4.02 4.57
N HIS A 45 -7.35 2.89 5.20
CA HIS A 45 -6.92 1.56 4.76
C HIS A 45 -7.57 1.15 3.44
N VAL A 46 -8.82 1.57 3.20
CA VAL A 46 -9.52 1.36 1.92
C VAL A 46 -8.87 2.22 0.84
N TYR A 47 -8.59 3.49 1.13
CA TYR A 47 -7.90 4.37 0.18
C TYR A 47 -6.51 3.84 -0.19
N MET A 48 -5.76 3.30 0.79
CA MET A 48 -4.47 2.66 0.53
C MET A 48 -4.63 1.41 -0.33
N ALA A 49 -5.54 0.49 0.01
CA ALA A 49 -5.74 -0.77 -0.71
C ALA A 49 -6.10 -0.58 -2.18
N TRP A 50 -6.88 0.46 -2.48
CA TRP A 50 -7.28 0.78 -3.85
C TRP A 50 -6.35 1.79 -4.55
N ASN A 51 -5.26 2.22 -3.90
CA ASN A 51 -4.34 3.25 -4.39
C ASN A 51 -5.08 4.56 -4.79
N ILE A 52 -6.11 4.94 -4.03
CA ILE A 52 -6.93 6.13 -4.26
C ILE A 52 -6.43 7.26 -3.36
N PRO A 53 -6.20 8.48 -3.87
CA PRO A 53 -5.86 9.63 -3.05
C PRO A 53 -6.94 9.96 -2.00
N MET A 54 -6.56 10.21 -0.76
CA MET A 54 -7.49 10.68 0.29
C MET A 54 -8.07 12.07 -0.01
N THR A 55 -7.27 12.94 -0.67
CA THR A 55 -7.72 14.26 -1.13
C THR A 55 -7.99 14.19 -2.62
N ASN A 56 -9.21 14.54 -3.04
CA ASN A 56 -9.66 14.43 -4.44
C ASN A 56 -9.50 13.00 -5.01
N PRO A 57 -10.33 12.03 -4.56
CA PRO A 57 -10.17 10.61 -4.90
C PRO A 57 -10.36 10.29 -6.38
N GLY A 58 -10.89 11.21 -7.18
CA GLY A 58 -11.23 10.96 -8.59
C GLY A 58 -12.39 9.97 -8.80
N VAL A 59 -12.89 9.37 -7.72
CA VAL A 59 -14.10 8.55 -7.68
C VAL A 59 -15.14 9.34 -6.90
N ASP A 60 -16.16 9.82 -7.61
CA ASP A 60 -17.36 10.30 -6.95
C ASP A 60 -18.04 9.11 -6.25
N PHE A 61 -18.14 9.16 -4.93
CA PHE A 61 -18.86 8.19 -4.12
C PHE A 61 -20.25 8.68 -3.66
N GLY A 62 -20.63 9.91 -4.04
CA GLY A 62 -21.93 10.53 -3.82
C GLY A 62 -22.20 10.88 -2.35
N ASP A 63 -23.38 11.43 -2.10
CA ASP A 63 -23.77 11.79 -0.73
C ASP A 63 -23.99 10.56 0.16
N VAL A 64 -23.49 10.64 1.38
CA VAL A 64 -23.59 9.63 2.44
C VAL A 64 -24.22 10.19 3.73
N SER A 65 -24.70 11.44 3.71
CA SER A 65 -25.30 12.16 4.84
C SER A 65 -26.41 11.35 5.53
N GLU A 66 -27.34 10.78 4.77
CA GLU A 66 -28.43 9.95 5.33
C GLU A 66 -27.92 8.70 6.06
N ARG A 67 -26.82 8.10 5.58
CA ARG A 67 -26.22 6.91 6.18
C ARG A 67 -25.46 7.25 7.46
N LEU A 68 -24.81 8.41 7.48
CA LEU A 68 -24.23 8.97 8.70
C LEU A 68 -25.32 9.28 9.75
N ALA A 69 -26.42 9.93 9.34
CA ALA A 69 -27.56 10.20 10.23
C ALA A 69 -28.20 8.91 10.76
N LEU A 70 -28.29 7.86 9.93
CA LEU A 70 -28.74 6.55 10.37
C LEU A 70 -27.80 5.95 11.45
N ARG A 71 -26.48 5.97 11.22
CA ARG A 71 -25.48 5.48 12.17
C ARG A 71 -25.60 6.19 13.53
N GLN A 72 -25.82 7.50 13.50
CA GLN A 72 -26.02 8.30 14.71
C GLN A 72 -27.33 7.95 15.44
N ARG A 73 -28.46 7.88 14.72
CA ARG A 73 -29.77 7.52 15.29
C ARG A 73 -29.76 6.14 15.97
N LEU A 74 -29.08 5.18 15.36
CA LEU A 74 -28.94 3.82 15.89
C LEU A 74 -27.89 3.71 17.02
N LYS A 75 -27.18 4.80 17.35
CA LYS A 75 -26.13 4.83 18.39
C LYS A 75 -25.09 3.71 18.19
N CYS A 76 -24.67 3.49 16.94
CA CYS A 76 -23.70 2.46 16.60
C CYS A 76 -22.34 2.72 17.28
N ARG A 77 -21.61 1.64 17.58
CA ARG A 77 -20.24 1.71 18.10
C ARG A 77 -19.25 2.24 17.04
N SER A 78 -18.07 2.64 17.48
CA SER A 78 -16.97 3.06 16.59
C SER A 78 -16.35 1.86 15.86
N PHE A 79 -15.66 2.13 14.76
CA PHE A 79 -14.91 1.10 14.05
C PHE A 79 -13.72 0.59 14.88
N LYS A 80 -13.12 1.44 15.72
CA LYS A 80 -12.12 1.02 16.70
C LYS A 80 -12.67 -0.06 17.63
N TRP A 81 -13.88 0.13 18.16
CA TRP A 81 -14.54 -0.88 18.98
C TRP A 81 -14.76 -2.19 18.20
N TYR A 82 -15.15 -2.10 16.93
CA TYR A 82 -15.31 -3.28 16.07
C TYR A 82 -13.99 -4.06 15.92
N LEU A 83 -12.88 -3.37 15.64
CA LEU A 83 -11.56 -4.03 15.54
C LEU A 83 -11.14 -4.65 16.88
N GLU A 84 -11.39 -3.97 18.00
CA GLU A 84 -10.98 -4.47 19.32
C GLU A 84 -11.85 -5.63 19.85
N ASN A 85 -13.12 -5.73 19.44
CA ASN A 85 -14.09 -6.64 20.07
C ASN A 85 -14.69 -7.68 19.11
N VAL A 86 -14.68 -7.42 17.80
CA VAL A 86 -15.33 -8.28 16.80
C VAL A 86 -14.32 -8.90 15.84
N TYR A 87 -13.27 -8.16 15.46
CA TYR A 87 -12.25 -8.67 14.53
C TYR A 87 -10.81 -8.24 14.91
N PRO A 88 -10.29 -8.71 16.05
CA PRO A 88 -8.97 -8.30 16.57
C PRO A 88 -7.78 -8.82 15.77
N GLU A 89 -7.98 -9.82 14.92
CA GLU A 89 -6.92 -10.40 14.07
C GLU A 89 -6.62 -9.52 12.84
N MET A 90 -7.44 -8.50 12.58
CA MET A 90 -7.26 -7.60 11.44
C MET A 90 -6.04 -6.70 11.64
N ARG A 91 -5.10 -6.71 10.69
CA ARG A 91 -3.92 -5.85 10.72
C ARG A 91 -4.30 -4.37 10.55
N ILE A 92 -3.58 -3.51 11.25
CA ILE A 92 -3.76 -2.05 11.25
C ILE A 92 -2.46 -1.39 10.77
N TYR A 93 -2.61 -0.38 9.93
CA TYR A 93 -1.52 0.34 9.26
C TYR A 93 -1.57 1.85 9.55
N ASN A 94 -1.67 2.21 10.82
CA ASN A 94 -1.88 3.60 11.28
C ASN A 94 -0.65 4.51 11.16
N ASN A 95 0.57 3.97 11.11
CA ASN A 95 1.83 4.72 11.06
C ASN A 95 2.23 5.19 9.66
N THR A 96 1.28 5.26 8.72
CA THR A 96 1.56 5.50 7.29
C THR A 96 1.54 6.98 6.97
N LEU A 97 2.62 7.51 6.41
CA LEU A 97 2.71 8.90 5.97
C LEU A 97 2.31 9.06 4.51
N THR A 98 2.84 8.21 3.64
CA THR A 98 2.59 8.25 2.20
C THR A 98 2.39 6.85 1.64
N TYR A 99 1.62 6.73 0.56
CA TYR A 99 1.35 5.45 -0.08
C TYR A 99 1.10 5.58 -1.59
N GLY A 100 1.14 4.45 -2.28
CA GLY A 100 0.84 4.35 -3.70
C GLY A 100 2.08 4.06 -4.53
N GLU A 101 2.00 4.36 -5.81
CA GLU A 101 3.11 4.21 -6.75
C GLU A 101 4.30 5.09 -6.36
N VAL A 102 5.50 4.51 -6.40
CA VAL A 102 6.77 5.22 -6.20
C VAL A 102 7.44 5.40 -7.55
N ARG A 103 7.68 6.65 -7.94
CA ARG A 103 8.25 7.01 -9.25
C ARG A 103 9.57 7.74 -9.09
N ASN A 104 10.50 7.50 -10.02
CA ASN A 104 11.80 8.16 -10.07
C ASN A 104 11.87 9.16 -11.23
N SER A 105 12.52 10.30 -11.02
CA SER A 105 12.68 11.36 -12.02
C SER A 105 13.45 10.94 -13.29
N LYS A 106 14.30 9.90 -13.23
CA LYS A 106 15.06 9.36 -14.38
C LYS A 106 14.39 8.18 -15.07
N ALA A 107 13.27 7.67 -14.55
CA ALA A 107 12.59 6.48 -15.05
C ALA A 107 11.12 6.77 -15.32
N SER A 108 10.86 7.64 -16.29
CA SER A 108 9.48 8.02 -16.64
C SER A 108 8.69 6.81 -17.12
N GLY A 109 7.49 6.62 -16.57
CA GLY A 109 6.61 5.49 -16.88
C GLY A 109 6.93 4.18 -16.13
N TYR A 110 7.98 4.16 -15.30
CA TYR A 110 8.35 3.01 -14.47
C TYR A 110 8.16 3.31 -13.00
N CYS A 111 7.68 2.29 -12.28
CA CYS A 111 7.37 2.35 -10.86
C CYS A 111 8.20 1.30 -10.11
N LEU A 112 8.51 1.60 -8.84
CA LEU A 112 9.03 0.60 -7.93
C LEU A 112 7.99 -0.51 -7.76
N ASP A 113 8.43 -1.75 -7.91
CA ASP A 113 7.56 -2.92 -7.93
C ASP A 113 8.16 -4.04 -7.07
N GLN A 114 7.30 -4.78 -6.38
CA GLN A 114 7.65 -5.98 -5.65
C GLN A 114 8.23 -7.07 -6.56
N GLY A 115 7.82 -7.12 -7.83
CA GLY A 115 8.11 -8.23 -8.72
C GLY A 115 7.28 -9.48 -8.36
N ALA A 116 7.89 -10.66 -8.50
CA ALA A 116 7.23 -11.92 -8.15
C ALA A 116 6.90 -11.99 -6.65
N GLU A 117 5.77 -12.61 -6.31
CA GLU A 117 5.27 -12.64 -4.92
C GLU A 117 6.26 -13.36 -3.96
N ASP A 118 6.84 -14.46 -4.42
CA ASP A 118 7.88 -15.26 -3.76
C ASP A 118 9.29 -14.64 -3.89
N GLY A 119 9.45 -13.64 -4.76
CA GLY A 119 10.69 -12.91 -4.97
C GLY A 119 11.14 -12.12 -3.73
N ASP A 120 12.46 -11.95 -3.63
CA ASP A 120 13.12 -11.19 -2.56
C ASP A 120 13.87 -9.96 -3.09
N ARG A 121 13.60 -9.54 -4.33
CA ARG A 121 14.24 -8.39 -4.97
C ARG A 121 13.19 -7.44 -5.52
N ALA A 122 13.24 -6.19 -5.07
CA ALA A 122 12.45 -5.13 -5.68
C ALA A 122 12.99 -4.82 -7.08
N ILE A 123 12.09 -4.48 -7.99
CA ILE A 123 12.40 -4.18 -9.38
C ILE A 123 11.82 -2.83 -9.80
N LEU A 124 12.17 -2.38 -11.01
CA LEU A 124 11.40 -1.38 -11.72
C LEU A 124 10.56 -2.08 -12.78
N TYR A 125 9.31 -1.66 -12.90
CA TYR A 125 8.38 -2.20 -13.88
C TYR A 125 7.47 -1.09 -14.43
N PRO A 126 6.94 -1.21 -15.67
CA PRO A 126 5.95 -0.26 -16.17
C PRO A 126 4.82 -0.03 -15.16
N CYS A 127 4.51 1.24 -14.90
CA CYS A 127 3.49 1.61 -13.93
C CYS A 127 2.12 1.07 -14.34
N HIS A 128 1.52 0.21 -13.52
CA HIS A 128 0.18 -0.34 -13.71
C HIS A 128 -0.71 -0.16 -12.47
N GLY A 129 -0.16 0.27 -11.33
CA GLY A 129 -0.95 0.66 -10.15
C GLY A 129 -1.65 -0.48 -9.41
N MET A 130 -1.21 -1.72 -9.63
CA MET A 130 -1.72 -2.92 -8.93
C MET A 130 -1.00 -3.10 -7.59
N SER A 131 -1.43 -4.07 -6.78
CA SER A 131 -0.91 -4.31 -5.42
C SER A 131 0.61 -4.48 -5.35
N SER A 132 1.28 -5.05 -6.36
CA SER A 132 2.74 -5.18 -6.38
C SER A 132 3.49 -3.84 -6.45
N GLN A 133 2.83 -2.78 -6.93
CA GLN A 133 3.36 -1.41 -7.01
C GLN A 133 2.83 -0.50 -5.89
N LEU A 134 2.05 -1.05 -4.96
CA LEU A 134 1.61 -0.32 -3.79
C LEU A 134 2.77 -0.29 -2.80
N VAL A 135 3.29 0.91 -2.56
CA VAL A 135 4.33 1.14 -1.56
C VAL A 135 3.78 2.01 -0.46
N ARG A 136 4.19 1.75 0.78
CA ARG A 136 3.90 2.56 1.95
C ARG A 136 5.19 3.06 2.55
N TYR A 137 5.21 4.34 2.91
CA TYR A 137 6.26 4.90 3.73
C TYR A 137 5.70 5.21 5.12
N SER A 138 6.29 4.61 6.15
CA SER A 138 5.86 4.79 7.53
C SER A 138 6.61 5.92 8.24
N ALA A 139 6.04 6.40 9.35
CA ALA A 139 6.68 7.38 10.24
C ALA A 139 8.02 6.90 10.82
N ASP A 140 8.19 5.58 10.94
CA ASP A 140 9.44 4.98 11.40
C ASP A 140 10.54 5.01 10.34
N GLY A 141 10.18 5.31 9.08
CA GLY A 141 11.10 5.28 7.93
C GLY A 141 11.13 3.94 7.20
N LEU A 142 10.08 3.12 7.29
CA LEU A 142 9.99 1.86 6.55
C LEU A 142 9.38 2.11 5.16
N LEU A 143 10.03 1.61 4.11
CA LEU A 143 9.43 1.46 2.79
C LEU A 143 8.92 0.02 2.65
N GLN A 144 7.60 -0.15 2.64
CA GLN A 144 6.94 -1.45 2.58
C GLN A 144 6.24 -1.61 1.22
N LEU A 145 6.59 -2.64 0.47
CA LEU A 145 6.10 -2.90 -0.88
C LEU A 145 5.20 -4.14 -0.89
N GLY A 146 4.09 -4.06 -1.62
CA GLY A 146 3.24 -5.22 -1.88
C GLY A 146 1.82 -5.10 -1.32
N PRO A 147 1.08 -6.22 -1.24
CA PRO A 147 -0.31 -6.23 -0.81
C PRO A 147 -0.47 -5.79 0.65
N LEU A 148 -1.62 -5.21 0.97
CA LEU A 148 -2.06 -4.97 2.35
C LEU A 148 -2.73 -6.24 2.89
N GLY A 149 -1.97 -7.06 3.59
CA GLY A 149 -2.46 -8.32 4.13
C GLY A 149 -3.43 -8.12 5.31
N SER A 150 -4.67 -8.58 5.18
CA SER A 150 -5.71 -8.29 6.18
C SER A 150 -5.51 -8.97 7.54
N THR A 151 -4.84 -10.13 7.61
CA THR A 151 -4.59 -10.87 8.87
C THR A 151 -3.18 -11.48 8.90
N ALA A 152 -2.71 -11.87 10.09
CA ALA A 152 -1.39 -12.48 10.30
C ALA A 152 -1.03 -13.65 9.34
N PHE A 153 -2.04 -14.37 8.84
CA PHE A 153 -1.87 -15.56 8.00
C PHE A 153 -1.80 -15.25 6.50
N LEU A 154 -2.20 -14.05 6.09
CA LEU A 154 -2.20 -13.63 4.69
C LEU A 154 -0.90 -12.89 4.34
N PRO A 155 -0.42 -13.02 3.10
CA PRO A 155 0.72 -12.26 2.60
C PRO A 155 0.56 -10.77 2.85
N ASP A 156 1.64 -10.14 3.31
CA ASP A 156 1.69 -8.71 3.62
C ASP A 156 2.87 -8.05 2.88
N SER A 157 2.87 -6.73 2.91
CA SER A 157 3.94 -5.90 2.41
C SER A 157 5.30 -6.27 3.04
N LYS A 158 6.33 -6.34 2.19
CA LYS A 158 7.72 -6.60 2.59
C LYS A 158 8.47 -5.29 2.74
N CYS A 159 9.36 -5.20 3.72
CA CYS A 159 10.26 -4.06 3.87
C CYS A 159 11.35 -4.10 2.79
N LEU A 160 11.63 -2.93 2.19
CA LEU A 160 12.81 -2.69 1.38
C LEU A 160 14.06 -2.66 2.28
N VAL A 161 15.07 -3.45 1.93
CA VAL A 161 16.26 -3.65 2.74
C VAL A 161 17.52 -3.37 1.93
N ASP A 162 18.41 -2.60 2.55
CA ASP A 162 19.79 -2.42 2.14
C ASP A 162 20.71 -3.24 3.05
N ASP A 163 21.26 -4.34 2.52
CA ASP A 163 22.15 -5.24 3.27
C ASP A 163 23.59 -4.71 3.45
N GLY A 164 23.92 -3.59 2.80
CA GLY A 164 25.26 -2.98 2.85
C GLY A 164 26.33 -3.70 2.02
N ARG A 165 26.02 -4.84 1.40
CA ARG A 165 26.98 -5.67 0.66
C ARG A 165 26.72 -5.62 -0.85
N GLY A 166 25.45 -5.68 -1.22
CA GLY A 166 25.01 -5.67 -2.61
C GLY A 166 24.71 -4.27 -3.15
N ARG A 167 24.52 -4.22 -4.48
CA ARG A 167 23.91 -3.07 -5.17
C ARG A 167 22.42 -3.26 -5.43
N THR A 168 21.85 -4.42 -5.14
CA THR A 168 20.43 -4.71 -5.39
C THR A 168 19.66 -4.63 -4.09
N PRO A 169 18.62 -3.79 -3.98
CA PRO A 169 17.78 -3.77 -2.79
C PRO A 169 16.98 -5.08 -2.69
N THR A 170 16.78 -5.56 -1.47
CA THR A 170 16.03 -6.80 -1.21
C THR A 170 14.71 -6.51 -0.52
N LEU A 171 13.78 -7.47 -0.60
CA LEU A 171 12.49 -7.45 0.06
C LEU A 171 12.45 -8.58 1.09
N ARG A 172 12.21 -8.24 2.34
CA ARG A 172 12.09 -9.19 3.46
C ARG A 172 10.87 -8.85 4.29
N LYS A 173 10.32 -9.83 5.03
CA LYS A 173 9.37 -9.49 6.09
C LYS A 173 10.07 -8.54 7.05
N CYS A 174 9.38 -7.50 7.47
CA CYS A 174 9.99 -6.46 8.28
C CYS A 174 10.59 -7.04 9.57
N GLU A 175 9.87 -7.95 10.24
CA GLU A 175 10.28 -8.64 11.46
C GLU A 175 11.52 -9.55 11.30
N ASP A 176 11.75 -10.08 10.10
CA ASP A 176 12.87 -11.00 9.81
C ASP A 176 14.21 -10.26 9.60
N VAL A 177 14.20 -8.93 9.57
CA VAL A 177 15.42 -8.13 9.34
C VAL A 177 16.23 -8.02 10.63
N ALA A 178 17.27 -8.85 10.75
CA ALA A 178 18.12 -8.97 11.95
C ALA A 178 18.71 -7.64 12.45
N ARG A 179 19.07 -6.72 11.54
CA ARG A 179 19.56 -5.38 11.89
C ARG A 179 18.52 -4.33 11.49
N PRO A 180 17.76 -3.76 12.43
CA PRO A 180 16.67 -2.84 12.11
C PRO A 180 17.08 -1.66 11.24
N THR A 181 18.30 -1.14 11.36
CA THR A 181 18.78 -0.01 10.55
C THR A 181 18.82 -0.30 9.04
N GLN A 182 18.96 -1.57 8.63
CA GLN A 182 19.02 -1.97 7.21
C GLN A 182 17.70 -1.81 6.46
N ARG A 183 16.57 -1.74 7.18
CA ARG A 183 15.22 -1.52 6.62
C ARG A 183 14.75 -0.08 6.76
N LEU A 184 15.56 0.82 7.33
CA LEU A 184 15.17 2.21 7.57
C LEU A 184 15.71 3.12 6.47
N TRP A 185 14.84 3.99 5.99
CA TRP A 185 15.09 4.91 4.90
C TRP A 185 14.64 6.32 5.27
N ASP A 186 15.50 7.30 4.97
CA ASP A 186 15.12 8.71 4.98
C ASP A 186 14.56 9.10 3.61
N PHE A 187 13.35 9.68 3.63
CA PHE A 187 12.65 10.11 2.43
C PHE A 187 11.82 11.37 2.69
N THR A 188 11.88 12.28 1.71
CA THR A 188 11.00 13.43 1.58
C THR A 188 10.50 13.49 0.14
N GLN A 189 9.28 13.98 -0.08
CA GLN A 189 8.72 14.11 -1.44
C GLN A 189 9.68 14.88 -2.36
N SER A 190 9.88 14.34 -3.57
CA SER A 190 10.82 14.89 -4.57
C SER A 190 12.29 14.94 -4.11
N GLY A 191 12.66 14.16 -3.09
CA GLY A 191 14.02 13.98 -2.60
C GLY A 191 14.58 12.58 -2.90
N PRO A 192 15.84 12.32 -2.50
CA PRO A 192 16.40 10.98 -2.55
C PRO A 192 15.75 10.06 -1.51
N ILE A 193 15.85 8.75 -1.74
CA ILE A 193 15.55 7.72 -0.73
C ILE A 193 16.90 7.21 -0.22
N VAL A 194 17.24 7.51 1.03
CA VAL A 194 18.58 7.27 1.60
C VAL A 194 18.51 6.17 2.67
N SER A 195 19.35 5.15 2.57
CA SER A 195 19.48 4.09 3.57
C SER A 195 20.12 4.67 4.84
N ARG A 196 19.44 4.56 5.99
CA ARG A 196 19.99 5.03 7.28
C ARG A 196 21.19 4.20 7.74
N ALA A 197 21.31 2.95 7.30
CA ALA A 197 22.41 2.08 7.67
C ALA A 197 23.71 2.41 6.93
N THR A 198 23.64 2.82 5.67
CA THR A 198 24.82 2.93 4.79
C THR A 198 25.04 4.32 4.20
N GLY A 199 24.05 5.23 4.29
CA GLY A 199 24.07 6.53 3.61
C GLY A 199 23.97 6.43 2.08
N ARG A 200 23.76 5.24 1.52
CA ARG A 200 23.56 5.03 0.08
C ARG A 200 22.12 5.33 -0.31
N CYS A 201 21.91 5.68 -1.57
CA CYS A 201 20.60 5.99 -2.11
C CYS A 201 20.04 4.84 -2.95
N LEU A 202 18.71 4.67 -2.89
CA LEU A 202 17.96 3.94 -3.90
C LEU A 202 17.97 4.78 -5.18
N GLU A 203 18.45 4.21 -6.28
CA GLU A 203 18.75 4.90 -7.53
C GLU A 203 18.34 4.01 -8.71
N VAL A 204 18.14 4.65 -9.86
CA VAL A 204 17.92 3.99 -11.15
C VAL A 204 19.12 4.22 -12.04
N GLU A 205 19.60 3.15 -12.66
CA GLU A 205 20.66 3.23 -13.66
C GLU A 205 20.25 2.56 -14.97
N MET A 206 20.83 3.01 -16.08
CA MET A 206 20.67 2.34 -17.36
C MET A 206 21.60 1.14 -17.44
N SER A 207 21.09 -0.01 -17.84
CA SER A 207 21.87 -1.25 -17.94
C SER A 207 21.37 -2.07 -19.12
N LYS A 208 22.29 -2.47 -20.02
CA LYS A 208 21.96 -3.31 -21.19
C LYS A 208 21.43 -4.68 -20.79
N ASP A 209 21.86 -5.18 -19.64
CA ASP A 209 21.47 -6.50 -19.12
C ASP A 209 20.19 -6.45 -18.27
N ALA A 210 19.55 -5.29 -18.14
CA ALA A 210 18.34 -5.13 -17.34
C ALA A 210 17.08 -5.16 -18.21
N ASN A 211 16.00 -5.72 -17.66
CA ASN A 211 14.69 -5.65 -18.28
C ASN A 211 14.32 -4.17 -18.52
N PHE A 212 13.86 -3.87 -19.74
CA PHE A 212 13.53 -2.51 -20.18
C PHE A 212 14.70 -1.51 -20.12
N GLY A 213 15.95 -1.98 -20.01
CA GLY A 213 17.15 -1.15 -19.98
C GLY A 213 17.35 -0.38 -18.67
N LEU A 214 16.53 -0.62 -17.63
CA LEU A 214 16.55 0.10 -16.36
C LEU A 214 16.79 -0.87 -15.20
N ARG A 215 17.75 -0.55 -14.33
CA ARG A 215 18.07 -1.34 -13.14
C ARG A 215 17.86 -0.51 -11.88
N LEU A 216 17.12 -1.09 -10.94
CA LEU A 216 17.02 -0.56 -9.58
C LEU A 216 18.27 -0.94 -8.78
N VAL A 217 18.93 0.05 -8.18
CA VAL A 217 20.17 -0.17 -7.43
C VAL A 217 20.25 0.66 -6.14
N VAL A 218 21.10 0.22 -5.23
CA VAL A 218 21.53 0.97 -4.04
C VAL A 218 23.00 1.35 -4.21
N GLN A 219 23.29 2.64 -4.28
CA GLN A 219 24.62 3.15 -4.59
C GLN A 219 24.86 4.55 -4.01
N ARG A 220 26.02 5.15 -4.29
CA ARG A 220 26.28 6.55 -3.91
C ARG A 220 25.21 7.46 -4.52
N CYS A 221 24.67 8.34 -3.69
CA CYS A 221 23.62 9.28 -4.06
C CYS A 221 24.06 10.16 -5.25
N SER A 222 23.25 10.16 -6.32
CA SER A 222 23.47 10.99 -7.51
C SER A 222 22.49 12.16 -7.62
N GLY A 223 21.65 12.36 -6.59
CA GLY A 223 20.63 13.40 -6.55
C GLY A 223 19.33 13.02 -7.27
N GLN A 224 19.07 11.71 -7.47
CA GLN A 224 17.79 11.27 -8.01
C GLN A 224 16.63 11.57 -7.07
N LYS A 225 15.49 11.90 -7.68
CA LYS A 225 14.29 12.32 -6.95
C LYS A 225 13.23 11.25 -7.07
N TRP A 226 12.69 10.86 -5.94
CA TRP A 226 11.59 9.92 -5.82
C TRP A 226 10.32 10.64 -5.36
N MET A 227 9.17 10.15 -5.81
CA MET A 227 7.87 10.66 -5.39
C MET A 227 6.94 9.49 -5.11
N ILE A 228 6.19 9.60 -4.02
CA ILE A 228 5.13 8.65 -3.66
C ILE A 228 3.79 9.33 -3.90
N ARG A 229 2.94 8.70 -4.71
CA ARG A 229 1.74 9.31 -5.30
C ARG A 229 0.79 9.98 -4.29
N ASN A 230 0.51 9.32 -3.17
CA ASN A 230 -0.50 9.75 -2.21
C ASN A 230 0.09 10.02 -0.82
N TRP A 231 -0.57 10.86 -0.02
CA TRP A 231 -0.23 11.15 1.37
C TRP A 231 -1.44 11.04 2.28
N ILE A 232 -1.19 10.65 3.53
CA ILE A 232 -2.19 10.69 4.59
C ILE A 232 -2.04 12.03 5.32
N LYS A 233 -3.10 12.84 5.30
CA LYS A 233 -3.17 14.02 6.17
C LYS A 233 -3.49 13.53 7.57
N HIS A 234 -2.51 13.52 8.46
CA HIS A 234 -2.80 13.41 9.89
C HIS A 234 -3.44 14.73 10.34
N ALA A 235 -4.56 14.66 11.05
CA ALA A 235 -5.08 15.82 11.74
C ALA A 235 -4.00 16.31 12.71
N ARG A 236 -3.56 17.56 12.56
CA ARG A 236 -2.77 18.20 13.61
C ARG A 236 -3.72 18.36 14.79
N HIS A 237 -3.49 17.59 15.85
CA HIS A 237 -4.10 17.81 17.15
C HIS A 237 -3.59 19.13 17.75
#